data_AF-A0A947IHK4-F1
#
_entry.id   AF-A0A947IHK4-F1
#
_cell.length_a   1.000
_cell.length_b   1.000
_cell.length_c   1.000
_cell.angle_alpha   90.00
_cell.angle_beta   90.00
_cell.angle_gamma   90.00
#
_symmetry.space_group_name_H-M   'P 1'
#
loop_
_entity.id
_entity.type
_entity.pdbx_description
1 polymer ?
#
loop_
_entity_poly.entity_id
_entity_poly.type
_entity_poly.pdbx_seq_one_letter_code
_entity_poly.pdbx_strand_id
1 'polypeptide(L)'
;GDGSERRVMGIVPQIERRPARPLEIVERGWDFCWSTTTGIVGFLYGLATGQSSLSELAGPLGVAKLSGDSARQGSGAFLFFIAYVSVSIGFLQILPFPALDGGHIIYVLIEAIIRRPIPTKIKLWIQQVGMALLILLILFVSYHDVLRIFSK
;
A
#
# COMPACT_ATOMS: atom_id res chain seq x y z
N GLY A 1 -25.52 42.64 -20.08
CA GLY A 1 -25.09 41.30 -19.64
C GLY A 1 -23.59 41.27 -19.79
N ASP A 2 -22.80 41.38 -18.73
CA ASP A 2 -22.72 40.42 -17.61
C ASP A 2 -22.38 39.01 -18.13
N GLY A 3 -21.26 38.39 -17.79
CA GLY A 3 -20.23 38.76 -16.84
C GLY A 3 -19.36 37.54 -16.56
N SER A 4 -18.07 37.81 -16.38
CA SER A 4 -17.03 36.90 -15.90
C SER A 4 -16.50 35.88 -16.90
N GLU A 5 -15.55 36.33 -17.72
CA GLU A 5 -14.25 35.65 -17.76
C GLU A 5 -13.80 35.45 -16.31
N ARG A 6 -14.18 34.33 -15.69
CA ARG A 6 -13.53 33.87 -14.48
C ARG A 6 -12.11 33.55 -14.88
N ARG A 7 -11.24 34.55 -14.78
CA ARG A 7 -9.82 34.37 -14.55
C ARG A 7 -9.72 33.51 -13.30
N VAL A 8 -9.74 32.19 -13.51
CA VAL A 8 -9.23 31.25 -12.53
C VAL A 8 -7.78 31.68 -12.36
N MET A 9 -7.55 32.50 -11.34
CA MET A 9 -6.23 32.71 -10.76
C MET A 9 -5.85 31.35 -10.17
N GLY A 10 -5.50 30.44 -11.08
CA GLY A 10 -4.90 29.18 -10.73
C GLY A 10 -3.57 29.54 -10.14
N ILE A 11 -3.51 29.57 -8.81
CA ILE A 11 -2.27 29.28 -8.10
C ILE A 11 -2.01 27.81 -8.42
N VAL A 12 -1.48 27.54 -9.63
CA VAL A 12 -0.80 26.30 -9.89
C VAL A 12 0.35 26.31 -8.88
N PRO A 13 0.38 25.38 -7.91
CA PRO A 13 1.51 25.30 -7.00
C PRO A 13 2.74 25.15 -7.87
N GLN A 14 3.52 26.24 -7.97
CA GLN A 14 4.83 26.19 -8.57
C GLN A 14 5.58 25.20 -7.69
N ILE A 15 5.92 24.03 -8.24
CA ILE A 15 6.79 23.07 -7.57
C ILE A 15 8.12 23.78 -7.46
N GLU A 16 8.27 24.56 -6.39
CA GLU A 16 9.43 25.34 -6.11
C GLU A 16 10.50 24.31 -5.75
N ARG A 17 11.30 23.94 -6.75
CA ARG A 17 12.45 23.04 -6.59
C ARG A 17 13.48 23.78 -5.76
N ARG A 18 13.22 23.84 -4.45
CA ARG A 18 14.17 24.37 -3.49
C ARG A 18 15.32 23.37 -3.39
N PRO A 19 16.57 23.83 -3.38
CA PRO A 19 17.69 22.99 -2.99
C PRO A 19 17.48 22.60 -1.52
N ALA A 20 16.91 21.42 -1.30
CA ALA A 20 16.69 20.88 0.03
C ALA A 20 18.04 20.45 0.61
N ARG A 21 18.25 20.73 1.89
CA ARG A 21 19.44 20.22 2.60
C ARG A 21 19.35 18.69 2.69
N PRO A 22 20.46 17.94 2.66
CA PRO A 22 20.41 16.47 2.73
C PRO A 22 19.58 15.94 3.91
N LEU A 23 19.65 16.61 5.06
CA LEU A 23 18.86 16.27 6.25
C LEU A 23 17.35 16.47 6.06
N GLU A 24 16.95 17.55 5.38
CA GLU A 24 15.56 17.89 5.09
C GLU A 24 14.93 16.87 4.13
N ILE A 25 15.72 16.28 3.23
CA ILE A 25 15.26 15.21 2.33
C ILE A 25 14.96 13.93 3.12
N VAL A 26 15.83 13.58 4.08
CA VAL A 26 15.63 12.40 4.93
C VAL A 26 14.43 12.59 5.84
N GLU A 27 14.28 13.76 6.47
CA GLU A 27 13.14 14.10 7.32
C GLU A 27 11.83 14.01 6.54
N ARG A 28 11.75 14.63 5.35
CA ARG A 28 10.57 14.52 4.49
C ARG A 28 10.27 13.10 4.05
N GLY A 29 11.30 12.32 3.76
CA GLY A 29 11.15 10.90 3.41
C GLY A 29 10.59 10.09 4.59
N TRP A 30 11.06 10.38 5.81
CA TRP A 30 10.53 9.78 7.03
C TRP A 30 9.07 10.13 7.27
N ASP A 31 8.72 11.41 7.17
CA ASP A 31 7.34 11.90 7.32
C ASP A 31 6.41 11.27 6.29
N PHE A 32 6.88 11.14 5.05
CA PHE A 32 6.15 10.45 3.98
C PHE A 32 5.86 8.99 4.36
N CYS A 33 6.89 8.23 4.75
CA CYS A 33 6.72 6.84 5.19
C CYS A 33 5.75 6.74 6.37
N TRP A 34 5.92 7.58 7.39
CA TRP A 34 5.08 7.60 8.57
C TRP A 34 3.61 7.93 8.25
N SER A 35 3.38 8.96 7.45
CA SER A 35 2.04 9.36 7.03
C SER A 35 1.37 8.29 6.17
N THR A 36 2.10 7.64 5.27
CA THR A 36 1.55 6.55 4.45
C THR A 36 1.22 5.33 5.32
N THR A 37 2.11 4.93 6.22
CA THR A 37 1.86 3.79 7.13
C THR A 37 0.66 4.03 8.06
N THR A 38 0.58 5.21 8.68
CA THR A 38 -0.56 5.56 9.55
C THR A 38 -1.88 5.62 8.77
N GLY A 39 -1.86 6.11 7.52
CA GLY A 39 -3.00 6.06 6.62
C GLY A 39 -3.49 4.64 6.32
N ILE A 40 -2.57 3.71 6.05
CA ILE A 40 -2.91 2.29 5.82
C ILE A 40 -3.52 1.68 7.08
N VAL A 41 -2.95 1.92 8.26
CA VAL A 41 -3.50 1.42 9.53
C VAL A 41 -4.92 1.98 9.77
N GLY A 42 -5.13 3.27 9.52
CA GLY A 42 -6.44 3.91 9.65
C GLY A 42 -7.47 3.30 8.69
N PHE A 43 -7.08 3.03 7.44
CA PHE A 43 -7.93 2.35 6.46
C PHE A 43 -8.28 0.91 6.89
N LEU A 44 -7.31 0.15 7.37
CA LEU A 44 -7.55 -1.21 7.89
C LEU A 44 -8.48 -1.20 9.11
N TYR A 45 -8.33 -0.22 10.01
CA TYR A 45 -9.23 -0.03 11.13
C TYR A 45 -10.65 0.35 10.67
N GLY A 46 -10.77 1.22 9.67
CA GLY A 46 -12.03 1.58 9.03
C GLY A 46 -12.72 0.37 8.38
N LEU A 47 -11.95 -0.51 7.72
CA LEU A 47 -12.47 -1.77 7.18
C LEU A 47 -13.00 -2.69 8.29
N ALA A 48 -12.25 -2.81 9.40
CA ALA A 48 -12.65 -3.65 10.53
C ALA A 48 -13.90 -3.13 11.26
N THR A 49 -14.10 -1.80 11.28
CA THR A 49 -15.27 -1.15 11.90
C THR A 49 -16.44 -0.93 10.93
N GLY A 50 -16.28 -1.32 9.66
CA GLY A 50 -17.30 -1.14 8.61
C GLY A 50 -17.47 0.30 8.12
N GLN A 51 -16.57 1.22 8.49
CA GLN A 51 -16.58 2.61 8.04
C GLN A 51 -15.96 2.79 6.65
N SER A 52 -15.03 1.90 6.28
CA SER A 52 -14.40 1.87 4.96
C SER A 52 -14.95 0.71 4.14
N SER A 53 -15.12 0.92 2.85
CA SER A 53 -15.60 -0.12 1.94
C SER A 53 -14.43 -0.90 1.34
N LEU A 54 -14.57 -2.22 1.19
CA LEU A 54 -13.68 -3.04 0.34
C LEU A 54 -13.63 -2.53 -1.11
N SER A 55 -14.63 -1.74 -1.52
CA SER A 55 -14.66 -1.04 -2.80
C SER A 55 -13.56 0.02 -2.97
N GLU A 56 -13.01 0.54 -1.88
CA GLU A 56 -11.95 1.55 -1.91
C GLU A 56 -10.55 0.92 -2.02
N LEU A 57 -10.42 -0.36 -1.71
CA LEU A 57 -9.18 -1.10 -1.91
C LEU A 57 -8.95 -1.28 -3.41
N ALA A 58 -7.79 -0.81 -3.88
CA ALA A 58 -7.31 -1.08 -5.22
C ALA A 58 -6.70 -2.49 -5.26
N GLY A 59 -7.29 -3.39 -6.04
CA GLY A 59 -6.67 -4.68 -6.32
C GLY A 59 -5.53 -4.57 -7.34
N PRO A 60 -4.96 -5.71 -7.76
CA PRO A 60 -3.80 -5.74 -8.66
C PRO A 60 -4.04 -5.01 -9.99
N LEU A 61 -5.26 -5.10 -10.52
CA LEU A 61 -5.63 -4.40 -11.76
C LEU A 61 -5.81 -2.89 -11.52
N GLY A 62 -6.40 -2.51 -10.38
CA GLY A 62 -6.46 -1.11 -9.96
C GLY A 62 -5.08 -0.47 -9.83
N VAL A 63 -4.14 -1.16 -9.18
CA VAL A 63 -2.73 -0.72 -9.06
C VAL A 63 -2.07 -0.62 -10.44
N ALA A 64 -2.28 -1.59 -11.33
CA ALA A 64 -1.75 -1.55 -12.69
C ALA A 64 -2.25 -0.32 -13.46
N LYS A 65 -3.55 -0.02 -13.37
CA LYS A 65 -4.18 1.16 -13.98
C LYS A 65 -3.60 2.47 -13.41
N LEU A 66 -3.54 2.60 -12.09
CA LEU A 66 -2.97 3.77 -11.41
C LEU A 66 -1.50 3.98 -11.79
N SER A 67 -0.74 2.91 -12.02
CA SER A 67 0.65 3.03 -12.50
C SER A 67 0.71 3.64 -13.91
N GLY A 68 -0.17 3.20 -14.82
CA GLY A 68 -0.28 3.73 -16.17
C GLY A 68 -0.73 5.19 -16.18
N ASP A 69 -1.70 5.53 -15.34
CA ASP A 69 -2.18 6.91 -15.19
C ASP A 69 -1.09 7.81 -14.61
N SER A 70 -0.31 7.32 -13.64
CA SER A 70 0.82 8.06 -13.05
C SER A 70 1.96 8.25 -14.04
N ALA A 71 2.25 7.25 -14.88
CA ALA A 71 3.26 7.35 -15.93
C ALA A 71 2.88 8.39 -16.99
N ARG A 72 1.60 8.49 -17.35
CA ARG A 72 1.09 9.52 -18.28
C ARG A 72 1.15 10.94 -17.71
N GLN A 73 1.08 11.09 -16.38
CA GLN A 73 1.21 12.38 -15.69
C GLN A 73 2.67 12.88 -15.60
N GLY A 74 3.65 12.02 -15.89
CA GLY A 74 5.07 12.37 -15.95
C GLY A 74 5.92 11.65 -14.91
N SER A 75 7.24 11.79 -15.03
CA SER A 75 8.21 11.03 -14.22
C SER A 75 8.10 11.32 -12.71
N GLY A 76 7.81 12.56 -12.32
CA GLY A 76 7.63 12.92 -10.90
C GLY A 76 6.45 12.21 -10.24
N ALA A 77 5.30 12.18 -10.92
CA ALA A 77 4.10 11.48 -10.43
C ALA A 77 4.32 9.96 -10.38
N PHE A 78 5.00 9.40 -11.38
CA PHE A 78 5.34 7.98 -11.41
C PHE A 78 6.30 7.57 -10.29
N LEU A 79 7.35 8.35 -10.02
CA LEU A 79 8.27 8.09 -8.90
C LEU A 79 7.55 8.17 -7.55
N PHE A 80 6.64 9.15 -7.39
CA PHE A 80 5.83 9.26 -6.18
C PHE A 80 4.90 8.05 -6.01
N PHE A 81 4.26 7.59 -7.09
CA PHE A 81 3.45 6.38 -7.09
C PHE A 81 4.26 5.14 -6.68
N ILE A 82 5.46 4.97 -7.24
CA ILE A 82 6.35 3.86 -6.86
C ILE A 82 6.70 3.97 -5.37
N ALA A 83 7.08 5.15 -4.88
CA ALA A 83 7.40 5.35 -3.47
C ALA A 83 6.22 4.97 -2.56
N TYR A 84 5.01 5.41 -2.90
CA TYR A 84 3.78 5.09 -2.16
C TYR A 84 3.50 3.58 -2.13
N VAL A 85 3.59 2.92 -3.30
CA VAL A 85 3.37 1.47 -3.41
C VAL A 85 4.45 0.70 -2.65
N SER A 86 5.71 1.13 -2.71
CA SER A 86 6.81 0.50 -1.97
C SER A 86 6.59 0.52 -0.47
N VAL A 87 6.18 1.66 0.11
CA VAL A 87 5.83 1.74 1.54
C VAL A 87 4.63 0.85 1.86
N SER A 88 3.62 0.84 0.99
CA SER A 88 2.41 0.04 1.19
C SER A 88 2.69 -1.47 1.19
N ILE A 89 3.44 -1.97 0.20
CA ILE A 89 3.82 -3.39 0.12
C ILE A 89 4.77 -3.75 1.26
N GLY A 90 5.72 -2.88 1.60
CA GLY A 90 6.62 -3.08 2.74
C GLY A 90 5.87 -3.20 4.07
N PHE A 91 4.86 -2.35 4.30
CA PHE A 91 3.99 -2.46 5.47
C PHE A 91 3.22 -3.80 5.48
N LEU A 92 2.63 -4.18 4.34
CA LEU A 92 1.89 -5.44 4.22
C LEU A 92 2.80 -6.65 4.50
N GLN A 93 4.06 -6.64 4.07
CA GLN A 93 5.01 -7.72 4.33
C GLN A 93 5.35 -7.92 5.81
N ILE A 94 5.26 -6.88 6.63
CA ILE A 94 5.51 -6.95 8.08
C ILE A 94 4.31 -7.53 8.84
N LEU A 95 3.13 -7.61 8.21
CA LEU A 95 1.93 -8.15 8.84
C LEU A 95 2.14 -9.60 9.32
N PRO A 96 1.42 -10.01 10.40
CA PRO A 96 1.54 -11.33 11.02
C PRO A 96 0.89 -12.44 10.17
N PHE A 97 1.27 -12.56 8.90
CA PHE A 97 0.70 -13.51 7.95
C PHE A 97 1.73 -14.58 7.56
N PRO A 98 1.42 -15.89 7.65
CA PRO A 98 2.41 -16.96 7.47
C PRO A 98 3.15 -17.02 6.12
N ALA A 99 2.56 -16.48 5.06
CA ALA A 99 3.20 -16.43 3.74
C ALA A 99 4.10 -15.20 3.54
N LEU A 100 4.11 -14.27 4.50
CA LEU A 100 4.86 -13.02 4.46
C LEU A 100 6.05 -13.05 5.43
N ASP A 101 6.98 -12.11 5.25
CA ASP A 101 8.18 -12.00 6.08
C ASP A 101 7.83 -11.80 7.57
N GLY A 102 6.77 -11.04 7.87
CA GLY A 102 6.25 -10.85 9.22
C GLY A 102 5.81 -12.15 9.91
N GLY A 103 5.34 -13.15 9.15
CA GLY A 103 5.04 -14.48 9.69
C GLY A 103 6.29 -15.20 10.21
N HIS A 104 7.43 -15.01 9.53
CA HIS A 104 8.71 -15.58 9.96
C HIS A 104 9.23 -14.91 11.22
N ILE A 105 9.07 -13.59 11.32
CA ILE A 105 9.42 -12.83 12.54
C ILE A 105 8.68 -13.39 13.75
N ILE A 106 7.40 -13.75 13.59
CA ILE A 106 6.61 -14.34 14.67
C ILE A 106 7.11 -15.72 15.07
N TYR A 107 7.49 -16.57 14.11
CA TYR A 107 8.08 -17.86 14.45
C TYR A 107 9.36 -17.69 15.26
N VAL A 108 10.25 -16.78 14.85
CA VAL A 108 11.49 -16.50 15.58
C VAL A 108 11.19 -15.94 16.97
N LEU A 109 10.22 -15.04 17.11
CA LEU A 109 9.82 -14.48 18.39
C LEU A 109 9.26 -15.55 19.33
N ILE A 110 8.41 -16.43 18.83
CA ILE A 110 7.86 -17.57 19.58
C ILE A 110 8.97 -18.53 19.99
N GLU A 111 9.90 -18.86 19.08
CA GLU A 111 11.04 -19.72 19.38
C GLU A 111 11.98 -19.10 20.43
N ALA A 112 12.15 -17.79 20.41
CA ALA A 112 12.94 -17.07 21.42
C ALA A 112 12.29 -17.14 22.82
N ILE A 113 10.95 -17.06 22.89
CA ILE A 113 10.19 -17.15 24.15
C ILE A 113 10.18 -18.60 24.67
N ILE A 114 9.82 -19.56 23.80
CA ILE A 114 9.68 -20.98 24.15
C ILE A 114 11.07 -21.65 24.31
N ARG A 115 12.13 -21.01 23.80
CA ARG A 115 13.51 -21.53 23.73
C ARG A 115 13.62 -22.92 23.11
N ARG A 116 12.66 -23.28 22.25
CA ARG A 116 12.65 -24.54 21.50
C ARG A 116 12.29 -24.27 20.06
N PRO A 117 12.94 -24.96 19.10
CA PRO A 117 12.62 -24.81 17.69
C PRO A 117 11.23 -25.40 17.40
N ILE A 118 10.43 -24.65 16.64
CA ILE A 118 9.18 -25.15 16.07
C ILE A 118 9.55 -26.18 14.99
N PRO A 119 8.91 -27.37 14.98
CA PRO A 119 9.17 -28.39 13.98
C PRO A 119 9.04 -27.85 12.55
N THR A 120 10.04 -28.12 11.71
CA THR A 120 10.07 -27.67 10.31
C THR A 120 8.83 -28.09 9.52
N LYS A 121 8.29 -29.28 9.82
CA LYS A 121 7.04 -29.77 9.21
C LYS A 121 5.87 -28.82 9.47
N ILE A 122 5.75 -28.29 10.70
CA ILE A 122 4.67 -27.37 11.06
C ILE A 122 4.86 -26.03 10.35
N LYS A 123 6.09 -25.48 10.33
CA LYS A 123 6.39 -24.23 9.59
C LYS A 123 6.01 -24.34 8.11
N LEU A 124 6.42 -25.44 7.45
CA LEU A 124 6.09 -25.73 6.06
C LEU A 124 4.57 -25.81 5.82
N TRP A 125 3.85 -26.52 6.68
CA TRP A 125 2.39 -26.63 6.58
C TRP A 125 1.70 -25.27 6.72
N ILE A 126 2.06 -24.48 7.72
CA ILE A 126 1.44 -23.15 7.92
C ILE A 126 1.78 -22.23 6.73
N GLN A 127 3.02 -22.28 6.22
CA GLN A 127 3.43 -21.49 5.05
C GLN A 127 2.68 -21.89 3.78
N GLN A 128 2.48 -23.20 3.54
CA GLN A 128 1.70 -23.68 2.39
C GLN A 128 0.24 -23.25 2.47
N VAL A 129 -0.39 -23.39 3.65
CA VAL A 129 -1.76 -22.93 3.88
C VAL A 129 -1.86 -21.42 3.70
N GLY A 130 -0.92 -20.66 4.27
CA GLY A 130 -0.86 -19.22 4.10
C GLY A 130 -0.71 -18.80 2.63
N MET A 131 0.14 -19.49 1.87
CA MET A 131 0.34 -19.24 0.44
C MET A 131 -0.93 -19.52 -0.36
N ALA A 132 -1.60 -20.64 -0.09
CA ALA A 132 -2.86 -20.99 -0.74
C ALA A 132 -3.94 -19.94 -0.47
N LEU A 133 -4.05 -19.48 0.79
CA LEU A 133 -4.99 -18.42 1.18
C LEU A 133 -4.65 -17.08 0.52
N LEU A 134 -3.37 -16.73 0.42
CA LEU A 134 -2.92 -15.50 -0.25
C LEU A 134 -3.26 -15.53 -1.75
N ILE A 135 -3.00 -16.64 -2.44
CA ILE A 135 -3.37 -16.81 -3.84
C ILE A 135 -4.89 -16.69 -4.00
N LEU A 136 -5.67 -17.35 -3.13
CA LEU A 136 -7.12 -17.25 -3.14
C LEU A 136 -7.59 -15.81 -2.96
N LEU A 137 -6.99 -15.07 -2.03
CA LEU A 137 -7.29 -13.65 -1.80
C LEU A 137 -6.96 -12.80 -3.03
N ILE A 138 -5.79 -12.99 -3.65
CA ILE A 138 -5.41 -12.27 -4.87
C ILE A 138 -6.42 -12.54 -5.99
N LEU A 139 -6.84 -13.79 -6.18
CA LEU A 139 -7.86 -14.16 -7.17
C LEU A 139 -9.20 -13.51 -6.85
N PHE A 140 -9.64 -13.53 -5.58
CA PHE A 140 -10.89 -12.93 -5.13
C PHE A 140 -10.92 -11.41 -5.36
N VAL A 141 -9.87 -10.70 -4.93
CA VAL A 141 -9.75 -9.25 -5.12
C VAL A 141 -9.64 -8.91 -6.60
N SER A 142 -8.88 -9.68 -7.39
CA SER A 142 -8.76 -9.47 -8.83
C SER A 142 -10.10 -9.67 -9.56
N TYR A 143 -10.87 -10.69 -9.17
CA TYR A 143 -12.21 -10.92 -9.70
C TYR A 143 -13.14 -9.73 -9.41
N HIS A 144 -13.10 -9.21 -8.18
CA HIS A 144 -13.88 -8.05 -7.78
C HIS A 144 -13.44 -6.77 -8.53
N ASP A 145 -12.15 -6.59 -8.77
CA ASP A 145 -11.60 -5.50 -9.59
C ASP A 145 -12.12 -5.56 -11.03
N VAL A 146 -12.12 -6.74 -11.64
CA VAL A 146 -12.66 -6.97 -12.99
C VAL A 146 -14.13 -6.55 -13.03
N LEU A 147 -14.96 -7.05 -12.12
CA LEU A 147 -16.38 -6.70 -12.05
C LEU A 147 -16.60 -5.19 -11.91
N ARG A 148 -15.80 -4.51 -11.08
CA ARG A 148 -15.88 -3.05 -10.89
C ARG A 148 -15.57 -2.28 -12.17
N ILE A 149 -14.59 -2.75 -12.96
CA ILE A 149 -14.18 -2.09 -14.21
C ILE A 149 -15.23 -2.31 -15.31
N PHE A 150 -15.84 -3.49 -15.39
CA PHE A 150 -16.86 -3.80 -16.41
C PHE A 150 -18.26 -3.29 -16.05
N SER A 151 -18.57 -3.10 -14.76
CA SER A 151 -19.87 -2.58 -14.30
C SER A 151 -19.96 -1.04 -14.32
N LYS A 152 -18.91 -0.33 -14.76
CA LYS A 152 -18.86 1.14 -14.86
C LYS A 152 -18.66 1.53 -16.32
#